data_AF-A0A7C5F1U7-F1
#
_entry.id   AF-A0A7C5F1U7-F1
#
_cell.length_a   1.000
_cell.length_b   1.000
_cell.length_c   1.000
_cell.angle_alpha   90.00
_cell.angle_beta   90.00
_cell.angle_gamma   90.00
#
_symmetry.space_group_name_H-M   'P 1'
#
loop_
_entity.id
_entity.type
_entity.pdbx_description
1 polymer ?
#
loop_
_entity_poly.entity_id
_entity_poly.type
_entity_poly.pdbx_seq_one_letter_code
_entity_poly.pdbx_strand_id
1 'polypeptide(L)'
;MKESSPETVTLARVAQPFSLEGDPIQAARNYVQKNLETYLANPAVDYWEGPNEPDVRGRMAWYAEFEAERVRQMAAHGLKTAIGSFSAGVPEWEEFAEFLPAIREAKAHGGILSLHEYDAPTLDRSLGAGLPGHPDHPDRGALALRYRWWYEDFLKPQGLVIPLVISEVGVDGLVANRPGPPKAKG
;
A
#
# COMPACT_ATOMS: atom_id res chain seq x y z
N MET A 1 -11.27 -17.52 15.95
CA MET A 1 -11.58 -16.19 15.39
C MET A 1 -12.49 -16.31 14.17
N LYS A 2 -12.08 -17.01 13.09
CA LYS A 2 -12.95 -17.22 11.92
C LYS A 2 -14.24 -18.01 12.24
N GLU A 3 -14.18 -18.99 13.13
CA GLU A 3 -15.38 -19.71 13.60
C GLU A 3 -16.40 -18.83 14.32
N SER A 4 -15.94 -17.79 15.03
CA SER A 4 -16.78 -16.87 15.80
C SER A 4 -17.17 -15.60 15.03
N SER A 5 -16.46 -15.29 13.95
CA SER A 5 -16.67 -14.10 13.11
C SER A 5 -16.15 -14.37 11.68
N PRO A 6 -16.92 -15.13 10.86
CA PRO A 6 -16.44 -15.59 9.55
C PRO A 6 -16.22 -14.45 8.54
N GLU A 7 -16.97 -13.36 8.69
CA GLU A 7 -16.89 -12.17 7.83
C GLU A 7 -15.72 -11.23 8.17
N THR A 8 -15.01 -11.46 9.28
CA THR A 8 -13.87 -10.60 9.64
C THR A 8 -12.72 -10.84 8.67
N VAL A 9 -12.33 -9.80 7.94
CA VAL A 9 -11.13 -9.82 7.10
C VAL A 9 -9.88 -9.61 7.96
N THR A 10 -8.89 -10.46 7.78
CA THR A 10 -7.60 -10.44 8.49
C THR A 10 -6.47 -10.14 7.51
N LEU A 11 -5.65 -9.18 7.91
CA LEU A 11 -4.41 -8.80 7.24
C LEU A 11 -3.25 -9.13 8.17
N ALA A 12 -2.17 -9.68 7.64
CA ALA A 12 -0.94 -9.82 8.40
C ALA A 12 0.30 -9.50 7.54
N ARG A 13 1.38 -9.14 8.22
CA ARG A 13 2.69 -8.85 7.64
C ARG A 13 3.75 -9.63 8.39
N VAL A 14 4.71 -10.23 7.69
CA VAL A 14 5.91 -10.77 8.32
C VAL A 14 6.98 -9.69 8.32
N ALA A 15 7.40 -9.25 9.51
CA ALA A 15 8.42 -8.23 9.65
C ALA A 15 9.78 -8.75 9.18
N GLN A 16 10.37 -8.07 8.19
CA GLN A 16 11.73 -8.35 7.72
C GLN A 16 12.33 -7.14 6.99
N PRO A 17 13.67 -7.04 6.93
CA PRO A 17 14.34 -6.04 6.10
C PRO A 17 13.95 -6.19 4.63
N PHE A 18 13.87 -5.06 3.94
CA PHE A 18 13.57 -4.98 2.52
C PHE A 18 14.41 -3.89 1.86
N SER A 19 14.91 -4.16 0.65
CA SER A 19 15.61 -3.20 -0.20
C SER A 19 15.21 -3.40 -1.65
N LEU A 20 15.20 -2.32 -2.43
CA LEU A 20 14.82 -2.32 -3.83
C LEU A 20 16.07 -2.51 -4.70
N GLU A 21 16.76 -3.64 -4.56
CA GLU A 21 18.03 -3.92 -5.23
C GLU A 21 17.99 -5.20 -6.08
N GLY A 22 18.87 -5.26 -7.08
CA GLY A 22 18.98 -6.41 -7.97
C GLY A 22 17.78 -6.58 -8.90
N ASP A 23 17.51 -7.83 -9.30
CA ASP A 23 16.38 -8.19 -10.16
C ASP A 23 15.07 -8.27 -9.35
N PRO A 24 14.02 -7.51 -9.70
CA PRO A 24 12.79 -7.44 -8.91
C PRO A 24 12.02 -8.77 -8.88
N ILE A 25 12.07 -9.54 -9.97
CA ILE A 25 11.38 -10.84 -10.08
C ILE A 25 12.05 -11.86 -9.16
N GLN A 26 13.37 -11.95 -9.18
CA GLN A 26 14.12 -12.83 -8.29
C GLN A 26 13.97 -12.41 -6.83
N ALA A 27 13.97 -11.10 -6.55
CA ALA A 27 13.73 -10.58 -5.20
C ALA A 27 12.34 -10.99 -4.68
N ALA A 28 11.30 -10.90 -5.52
CA ALA A 28 9.93 -11.31 -5.16
C ALA A 28 9.83 -12.80 -4.87
N ARG A 29 10.44 -13.64 -5.71
CA ARG A 29 10.47 -15.10 -5.50
C ARG A 29 11.17 -15.46 -4.20
N ASN A 30 12.33 -14.84 -3.92
CA ASN A 30 13.06 -15.04 -2.68
C ASN A 30 12.24 -14.58 -1.47
N TYR A 31 11.55 -13.44 -1.59
CA TYR A 31 10.68 -12.90 -0.55
C TYR A 31 9.55 -13.87 -0.19
N VAL A 32 8.85 -14.41 -1.19
CA VAL A 32 7.77 -15.40 -0.96
C VAL A 32 8.33 -16.70 -0.41
N GLN A 33 9.37 -17.25 -1.04
CA GLN A 33 9.97 -18.52 -0.63
C GLN A 33 10.41 -18.49 0.85
N LYS A 34 11.02 -17.38 1.29
CA LYS A 34 11.49 -17.21 2.66
C LYS A 34 10.35 -17.24 3.69
N ASN A 35 9.15 -16.81 3.32
CA ASN A 35 8.02 -16.68 4.24
C ASN A 35 6.91 -17.72 4.01
N LEU A 36 7.05 -18.57 2.99
CA LEU A 36 5.99 -19.47 2.54
C LEU A 36 5.49 -20.39 3.66
N GLU A 37 6.40 -20.94 4.48
CA GLU A 37 6.04 -21.78 5.61
C GLU A 37 5.15 -21.02 6.61
N THR A 38 5.52 -19.78 6.96
CA THR A 38 4.73 -18.92 7.83
C THR A 38 3.36 -18.61 7.23
N TYR A 39 3.28 -18.32 5.93
CA TYR A 39 2.01 -18.04 5.28
C TYR A 39 1.05 -19.23 5.34
N LEU A 40 1.55 -20.42 5.01
CA LEU A 40 0.75 -21.65 5.01
C LEU A 40 0.37 -22.12 6.41
N ALA A 41 1.21 -21.86 7.41
CA ALA A 41 0.92 -22.17 8.81
C ALA A 41 -0.15 -21.26 9.43
N ASN A 42 -0.53 -20.15 8.77
CA ASN A 42 -1.49 -19.17 9.28
C ASN A 42 -2.70 -19.00 8.33
N PRO A 43 -3.52 -20.05 8.13
CA PRO A 43 -4.64 -20.03 7.19
C PRO A 43 -5.79 -19.08 7.59
N ALA A 44 -5.74 -18.54 8.81
CA ALA A 44 -6.71 -17.55 9.27
C ALA A 44 -6.42 -16.13 8.73
N VAL A 45 -5.31 -15.90 8.04
CA VAL A 45 -4.94 -14.64 7.39
C VAL A 45 -5.50 -14.61 5.97
N ASP A 46 -6.39 -13.66 5.66
CA ASP A 46 -6.97 -13.54 4.32
C ASP A 46 -6.02 -12.85 3.33
N TYR A 47 -5.25 -11.87 3.80
CA TYR A 47 -4.36 -11.06 2.97
C TYR A 47 -2.99 -10.90 3.62
N TRP A 48 -1.94 -11.19 2.84
CA TRP A 48 -0.56 -10.99 3.25
C TRP A 48 0.02 -9.71 2.67
N GLU A 49 0.31 -8.78 3.56
CA GLU A 49 0.96 -7.53 3.24
C GLU A 49 2.45 -7.76 2.89
N GLY A 50 2.94 -6.96 1.94
CA GLY A 50 4.33 -6.96 1.50
C GLY A 50 5.26 -6.17 2.43
N PRO A 51 6.36 -5.61 1.89
CA PRO A 51 7.24 -4.70 2.60
C PRO A 51 6.51 -3.50 3.21
N ASN A 52 6.91 -3.10 4.42
CA ASN A 52 6.40 -1.91 5.09
C ASN A 52 7.06 -0.65 4.51
N GLU A 53 6.28 0.30 4.02
CA GLU A 53 6.71 1.64 3.61
C GLU A 53 7.99 1.64 2.75
N PRO A 54 8.00 0.94 1.61
CA PRO A 54 9.17 0.88 0.75
C PRO A 54 9.54 2.28 0.25
N ASP A 55 10.83 2.63 0.28
CA ASP A 55 11.33 3.86 -0.33
C ASP A 55 11.39 3.69 -1.86
N VAL A 56 10.30 4.07 -2.51
CA VAL A 56 10.06 3.87 -3.94
C VAL A 56 10.56 5.03 -4.80
N ARG A 57 11.17 6.07 -4.23
CA ARG A 57 11.53 7.28 -4.98
C ARG A 57 12.47 6.94 -6.14
N GLY A 58 11.97 7.13 -7.37
CA GLY A 58 12.72 6.78 -8.60
C GLY A 58 12.98 5.28 -8.78
N ARG A 59 12.27 4.42 -8.04
CA ARG A 59 12.36 2.96 -8.07
C ARG A 59 10.98 2.31 -8.20
N MET A 60 9.95 3.08 -8.54
CA MET A 60 8.58 2.59 -8.57
C MET A 60 8.34 1.50 -9.61
N ALA A 61 8.86 1.65 -10.84
CA ALA A 61 8.82 0.56 -11.83
C ALA A 61 9.41 -0.76 -11.31
N TRP A 62 10.54 -0.71 -10.59
CA TRP A 62 11.15 -1.88 -9.95
C TRP A 62 10.19 -2.49 -8.92
N TYR A 63 9.59 -1.65 -8.06
CA TYR A 63 8.68 -2.11 -7.02
C TYR A 63 7.37 -2.68 -7.60
N ALA A 64 6.89 -2.11 -8.71
CA ALA A 64 5.73 -2.61 -9.44
C ALA A 64 5.97 -4.02 -9.99
N GLU A 65 7.15 -4.28 -10.59
CA GLU A 65 7.54 -5.61 -11.06
C GLU A 65 7.69 -6.61 -9.90
N PHE A 66 8.28 -6.17 -8.79
CA PHE A 66 8.39 -6.97 -7.57
C PHE A 66 7.01 -7.38 -7.03
N GLU A 67 6.09 -6.43 -6.83
CA GLU A 67 4.75 -6.73 -6.31
C GLU A 67 3.93 -7.58 -7.29
N ALA A 68 4.03 -7.31 -8.60
CA ALA A 68 3.41 -8.12 -9.64
C ALA A 68 3.86 -9.60 -9.56
N GLU A 69 5.16 -9.85 -9.43
CA GLU A 69 5.66 -11.22 -9.27
C GLU A 69 5.29 -11.80 -7.91
N ARG A 70 5.35 -11.03 -6.83
CA ARG A 70 4.94 -11.49 -5.50
C ARG A 70 3.49 -11.95 -5.51
N VAL A 71 2.59 -11.21 -6.14
CA VAL A 71 1.18 -11.58 -6.33
C VAL A 71 1.08 -12.94 -7.04
N ARG A 72 1.77 -13.12 -8.16
CA ARG A 72 1.75 -14.40 -8.92
C ARG A 72 2.27 -15.57 -8.10
N GLN A 73 3.39 -15.39 -7.40
CA GLN A 73 3.99 -16.42 -6.54
C GLN A 73 3.05 -16.79 -5.36
N MET A 74 2.43 -15.80 -4.72
CA MET A 74 1.46 -16.03 -3.64
C MET A 74 0.22 -16.76 -4.14
N ALA A 75 -0.32 -16.34 -5.29
CA ALA A 75 -1.49 -16.95 -5.90
C ALA A 75 -1.28 -18.42 -6.30
N ALA A 76 -0.06 -18.79 -6.71
CA ALA A 76 0.30 -20.19 -6.99
C ALA A 76 0.13 -21.12 -5.77
N HIS A 77 0.10 -20.55 -4.56
CA HIS A 77 -0.13 -21.26 -3.30
C HIS A 77 -1.53 -21.02 -2.71
N GLY A 78 -2.43 -20.39 -3.46
CA GLY A 78 -3.79 -20.06 -2.99
C GLY A 78 -3.84 -18.90 -1.99
N LEU A 79 -2.76 -18.12 -1.86
CA LEU A 79 -2.66 -16.99 -0.96
C LEU A 79 -3.00 -15.68 -1.69
N LYS A 80 -3.61 -14.72 -0.99
CA LYS A 80 -3.89 -13.37 -1.51
C LYS A 80 -2.97 -12.34 -0.89
N THR A 81 -2.75 -11.25 -1.62
CA THR A 81 -1.84 -10.18 -1.23
C THR A 81 -2.57 -8.89 -0.91
N ALA A 82 -2.01 -8.15 0.03
CA ALA A 82 -2.20 -6.71 0.12
C ALA A 82 -0.92 -6.03 -0.37
N ILE A 83 -1.04 -5.12 -1.34
CA ILE A 83 0.10 -4.52 -2.06
C ILE A 83 0.19 -3.01 -1.78
N GLY A 84 1.36 -2.41 -2.02
CA GLY A 84 1.58 -0.96 -1.92
C GLY A 84 2.22 -0.57 -0.59
N SER A 85 1.45 -0.63 0.50
CA SER A 85 1.87 -0.35 1.88
C SER A 85 2.74 0.91 2.01
N PHE A 86 2.40 1.91 1.21
CA PHE A 86 3.16 3.15 1.08
C PHE A 86 2.99 4.01 2.35
N SER A 87 4.05 4.75 2.70
CA SER A 87 3.98 5.70 3.80
C SER A 87 3.12 6.92 3.45
N ALA A 88 2.74 7.68 4.48
CA ALA A 88 1.92 8.87 4.29
C ALA A 88 2.61 9.89 3.35
N GLY A 89 1.86 10.35 2.34
CA GLY A 89 2.32 11.33 1.36
C GLY A 89 3.06 10.77 0.15
N VAL A 90 3.30 9.47 0.08
CA VAL A 90 3.86 8.78 -1.09
C VAL A 90 2.89 7.70 -1.60
N PRO A 91 3.03 7.24 -2.84
CA PRO A 91 3.92 7.74 -3.90
C PRO A 91 3.41 9.04 -4.53
N GLU A 92 4.23 9.67 -5.37
CA GLU A 92 3.77 10.77 -6.22
C GLU A 92 2.85 10.25 -7.34
N TRP A 93 2.12 11.18 -7.99
CA TRP A 93 1.07 10.81 -8.94
C TRP A 93 1.61 10.04 -10.15
N GLU A 94 2.74 10.47 -10.70
CA GLU A 94 3.42 9.79 -11.81
C GLU A 94 3.99 8.44 -11.38
N GLU A 95 4.49 8.32 -10.15
CA GLU A 95 4.95 7.05 -9.59
C GLU A 95 3.76 6.08 -9.45
N PHE A 96 2.60 6.51 -8.96
CA PHE A 96 1.44 5.62 -8.90
C PHE A 96 1.03 5.08 -10.28
N ALA A 97 1.19 5.87 -11.35
CA ALA A 97 0.97 5.40 -12.71
C ALA A 97 1.92 4.25 -13.09
N GLU A 98 3.19 4.31 -12.66
CA GLU A 98 4.16 3.22 -12.84
C GLU A 98 3.81 1.96 -12.02
N PHE A 99 3.05 2.11 -10.94
CA PHE A 99 2.62 0.99 -10.08
C PHE A 99 1.42 0.19 -10.64
N LEU A 100 0.76 0.68 -11.70
CA LEU A 100 -0.42 0.03 -12.28
C LEU A 100 -0.22 -1.43 -12.72
N PRO A 101 0.96 -1.90 -13.19
CA PRO A 101 1.18 -3.32 -13.45
C PRO A 101 0.93 -4.21 -12.21
N ALA A 102 1.37 -3.78 -11.02
CA ALA A 102 1.12 -4.51 -9.78
C ALA A 102 -0.38 -4.53 -9.43
N ILE A 103 -1.09 -3.41 -9.65
CA ILE A 103 -2.55 -3.34 -9.46
C ILE A 103 -3.28 -4.32 -10.38
N ARG A 104 -2.87 -4.42 -11.65
CA ARG A 104 -3.47 -5.37 -12.61
C ARG A 104 -3.34 -6.80 -12.12
N GLU A 105 -2.15 -7.18 -11.66
CA GLU A 105 -1.92 -8.51 -11.10
C GLU A 105 -2.73 -8.74 -9.82
N ALA A 106 -2.71 -7.79 -8.88
CA ALA A 106 -3.51 -7.89 -7.66
C ALA A 106 -4.99 -8.07 -8.00
N LYS A 107 -5.53 -7.32 -8.97
CA LYS A 107 -6.91 -7.48 -9.43
C LYS A 107 -7.18 -8.88 -9.99
N ALA A 108 -6.29 -9.37 -10.85
CA ALA A 108 -6.44 -10.70 -11.47
C ALA A 108 -6.44 -11.84 -10.41
N HIS A 109 -5.75 -11.63 -9.30
CA HIS A 109 -5.60 -12.62 -8.23
C HIS A 109 -6.39 -12.29 -6.95
N GLY A 110 -7.31 -11.32 -7.01
CA GLY A 110 -8.20 -10.98 -5.89
C GLY A 110 -7.51 -10.35 -4.68
N GLY A 111 -6.36 -9.71 -4.89
CA GLY A 111 -5.63 -8.91 -3.92
C GLY A 111 -6.27 -7.54 -3.64
N ILE A 112 -5.69 -6.83 -2.68
CA ILE A 112 -6.16 -5.51 -2.20
C ILE A 112 -5.03 -4.49 -2.20
N LEU A 113 -5.37 -3.20 -2.22
CA LEU A 113 -4.44 -2.11 -1.96
C LEU A 113 -4.36 -1.87 -0.45
N SER A 114 -3.15 -1.76 0.09
CA SER A 114 -2.87 -1.35 1.47
C SER A 114 -2.14 -0.02 1.48
N LEU A 115 -2.50 0.90 2.38
CA LEU A 115 -1.90 2.23 2.49
C LEU A 115 -1.86 2.68 3.95
N HIS A 116 -0.93 3.59 4.24
CA HIS A 116 -0.86 4.29 5.52
C HIS A 116 -1.29 5.75 5.37
N GLU A 117 -2.08 6.25 6.31
CA GLU A 117 -2.54 7.65 6.32
C GLU A 117 -2.22 8.35 7.63
N TYR A 118 -1.33 9.33 7.57
CA TYR A 118 -0.98 10.17 8.71
C TYR A 118 -1.01 11.65 8.31
N ASP A 119 -1.57 12.48 9.19
CA ASP A 119 -1.52 13.94 9.07
C ASP A 119 -1.45 14.56 10.48
N ALA A 120 -1.14 15.86 10.58
CA ALA A 120 -1.13 16.58 11.85
C ALA A 120 -1.29 18.09 11.67
N PRO A 121 -1.94 18.80 12.61
CA PRO A 121 -2.38 18.33 13.92
C PRO A 121 -3.73 17.59 13.92
N THR A 122 -4.44 17.61 12.80
CA THR A 122 -5.67 16.83 12.59
C THR A 122 -5.48 15.97 11.34
N LEU A 123 -6.19 14.85 11.28
CA LEU A 123 -6.09 13.93 10.14
C LEU A 123 -6.58 14.58 8.84
N ASP A 124 -7.49 15.55 8.92
CA ASP A 124 -8.13 16.22 7.79
C ASP A 124 -7.44 17.51 7.34
N ARG A 125 -6.28 17.87 7.90
CA ARG A 125 -5.59 19.13 7.57
C ARG A 125 -5.33 19.29 6.07
N SER A 126 -4.90 18.21 5.41
CA SER A 126 -4.60 18.21 3.98
C SER A 126 -5.79 17.89 3.07
N LEU A 127 -6.99 17.69 3.63
CA LEU A 127 -8.21 17.49 2.84
C LEU A 127 -8.52 18.75 2.03
N GLY A 128 -8.78 18.60 0.74
CA GLY A 128 -8.95 19.72 -0.18
C GLY A 128 -7.70 20.03 -0.99
N ALA A 129 -6.51 19.74 -0.44
CA ALA A 129 -5.24 20.13 -1.06
C ALA A 129 -4.85 19.20 -2.21
N GLY A 130 -4.37 19.81 -3.31
CA GLY A 130 -3.82 19.14 -4.47
C GLY A 130 -2.52 18.37 -4.19
N LEU A 131 -2.23 17.37 -5.04
CA LEU A 131 -0.89 16.82 -5.15
C LEU A 131 0.04 17.81 -5.85
N PRO A 132 1.37 17.68 -5.73
CA PRO A 132 2.30 18.46 -6.55
C PRO A 132 1.91 18.42 -8.04
N GLY A 133 1.77 19.60 -8.65
CA GLY A 133 1.38 19.73 -10.07
C GLY A 133 -0.10 19.48 -10.38
N HIS A 134 -0.93 19.17 -9.39
CA HIS A 134 -2.35 18.84 -9.56
C HIS A 134 -3.26 19.85 -8.82
N PRO A 135 -4.47 20.10 -9.32
CA PRO A 135 -5.38 21.08 -8.71
C PRO A 135 -5.92 20.61 -7.35
N ASP A 136 -6.46 21.56 -6.58
CA ASP A 136 -7.20 21.26 -5.35
C ASP A 136 -8.52 20.54 -5.66
N HIS A 137 -8.90 19.60 -4.78
CA HIS A 137 -10.14 18.84 -4.89
C HIS A 137 -10.78 18.65 -3.52
N PRO A 138 -12.07 19.02 -3.33
CA PRO A 138 -12.72 18.99 -2.01
C PRO A 138 -12.92 17.57 -1.45
N ASP A 139 -12.85 16.54 -2.30
CA ASP A 139 -13.15 15.16 -1.95
C ASP A 139 -11.90 14.32 -1.66
N ARG A 140 -10.69 14.87 -1.71
CA ARG A 140 -9.43 14.13 -1.51
C ARG A 140 -8.35 15.04 -0.92
N GLY A 141 -7.31 14.46 -0.37
CA GLY A 141 -6.22 15.22 0.25
C GLY A 141 -4.84 14.80 -0.22
N ALA A 142 -3.85 15.57 0.21
CA ALA A 142 -2.45 15.28 -0.07
C ALA A 142 -1.85 14.20 0.85
N LEU A 143 -2.39 14.02 2.06
CA LEU A 143 -1.97 12.98 3.01
C LEU A 143 -3.11 12.01 3.33
N ALA A 144 -4.14 12.46 4.04
CA ALA A 144 -5.33 11.65 4.29
C ALA A 144 -6.28 11.66 3.08
N LEU A 145 -6.97 10.55 2.86
CA LEU A 145 -7.80 10.31 1.68
C LEU A 145 -7.04 10.42 0.35
N ARG A 146 -5.70 10.35 0.37
CA ARG A 146 -4.85 10.45 -0.82
C ARG A 146 -5.17 9.34 -1.82
N TYR A 147 -5.59 8.17 -1.33
CA TYR A 147 -5.99 7.05 -2.19
C TYR A 147 -7.06 7.41 -3.22
N ARG A 148 -7.87 8.45 -2.97
CA ARG A 148 -8.92 8.87 -3.90
C ARG A 148 -8.34 9.39 -5.22
N TRP A 149 -7.16 9.99 -5.21
CA TRP A 149 -6.42 10.31 -6.44
C TRP A 149 -6.21 9.06 -7.31
N TRP A 150 -5.73 7.99 -6.69
CA TRP A 150 -5.49 6.72 -7.36
C TRP A 150 -6.77 6.14 -7.95
N TYR A 151 -7.83 6.13 -7.13
CA TYR A 151 -9.10 5.53 -7.52
C TYR A 151 -9.79 6.29 -8.64
N GLU A 152 -9.84 7.62 -8.56
CA GLU A 152 -10.59 8.45 -9.49
C GLU A 152 -9.84 8.66 -10.81
N ASP A 153 -8.52 8.82 -10.75
CA ASP A 153 -7.74 9.22 -11.92
C ASP A 153 -7.18 8.01 -12.69
N PHE A 154 -6.88 6.91 -11.98
CA PHE A 154 -6.30 5.71 -12.58
C PHE A 154 -7.21 4.49 -12.52
N LEU A 155 -7.68 4.10 -11.33
CA LEU A 155 -8.27 2.77 -11.16
C LEU A 155 -9.68 2.67 -11.74
N LYS A 156 -10.57 3.62 -11.47
CA LYS A 156 -11.93 3.61 -12.03
C LYS A 156 -11.93 3.75 -13.55
N PRO A 157 -11.21 4.71 -14.16
CA PRO A 157 -11.24 4.89 -15.62
C PRO A 157 -10.70 3.68 -16.39
N GLN A 158 -9.74 2.95 -15.81
CA GLN A 158 -9.14 1.78 -16.45
C GLN A 158 -9.80 0.45 -16.06
N GLY A 159 -10.86 0.49 -15.25
CA GLY A 159 -11.52 -0.71 -14.74
C GLY A 159 -10.56 -1.57 -13.90
N LEU A 160 -9.70 -0.95 -13.08
CA LEU A 160 -8.69 -1.56 -12.22
C LEU A 160 -9.01 -1.46 -10.72
N VAL A 161 -10.24 -1.08 -10.37
CA VAL A 161 -10.67 -1.03 -8.96
C VAL A 161 -10.44 -2.39 -8.28
N ILE A 162 -9.74 -2.35 -7.16
CA ILE A 162 -9.55 -3.41 -6.16
C ILE A 162 -10.00 -2.86 -4.80
N PRO A 163 -10.24 -3.70 -3.78
CA PRO A 163 -10.54 -3.21 -2.43
C PRO A 163 -9.35 -2.46 -1.81
N LEU A 164 -9.64 -1.57 -0.86
CA LEU A 164 -8.66 -0.80 -0.09
C LEU A 164 -8.70 -1.22 1.39
N VAL A 165 -7.53 -1.30 2.01
CA VAL A 165 -7.37 -1.24 3.46
C VAL A 165 -6.43 -0.08 3.79
N ILE A 166 -6.81 0.72 4.80
CA ILE A 166 -5.87 1.61 5.47
C ILE A 166 -5.32 0.82 6.65
N SER A 167 -4.12 0.24 6.49
CA SER A 167 -3.53 -0.67 7.48
C SER A 167 -2.91 0.08 8.66
N GLU A 168 -2.56 1.34 8.46
CA GLU A 168 -2.09 2.24 9.51
C GLU A 168 -2.71 3.64 9.33
N VAL A 169 -3.24 4.23 10.40
CA VAL A 169 -3.83 5.58 10.37
C VAL A 169 -3.68 6.28 11.71
N GLY A 170 -3.40 7.58 11.68
CA GLY A 170 -3.34 8.37 12.91
C GLY A 170 -2.98 9.83 12.74
N VAL A 171 -2.99 10.54 13.86
CA VAL A 171 -2.40 11.88 13.96
C VAL A 171 -0.96 11.70 14.43
N ASP A 172 0.02 12.09 13.61
CA ASP A 172 1.44 11.90 13.93
C ASP A 172 2.20 13.23 13.93
N GLY A 173 2.76 13.58 15.09
CA GLY A 173 3.61 14.75 15.28
C GLY A 173 4.90 14.74 14.45
N LEU A 174 5.30 13.60 13.89
CA LEU A 174 6.44 13.49 12.96
C LEU A 174 6.10 13.94 11.53
N VAL A 175 4.82 14.14 11.18
CA VAL A 175 4.43 14.76 9.91
C VAL A 175 5.05 16.16 9.81
N ALA A 176 5.88 16.35 8.80
CA ALA A 176 6.60 17.61 8.57
C ALA A 176 5.69 18.70 7.97
N ASN A 177 6.19 19.94 7.95
CA ASN A 177 5.48 21.11 7.40
C ASN A 177 4.06 21.30 7.98
N ARG A 178 3.93 21.15 9.31
CA ARG A 178 2.66 21.32 10.04
C ARG A 178 2.70 22.55 10.96
N PRO A 179 1.54 23.15 11.27
CA PRO A 179 1.43 24.12 12.36
C PRO A 179 1.85 23.52 13.72
N GLY A 180 2.41 24.36 14.58
CA GLY A 180 2.78 24.00 15.96
C GLY A 180 4.26 23.65 16.17
N PRO A 181 4.65 23.28 17.41
CA PRO A 181 6.05 23.10 17.77
C PRO A 181 6.69 21.92 16.99
N PRO A 182 7.92 22.08 16.45
CA PRO A 182 8.63 21.01 15.73
C PRO A 182 8.89 19.75 16.56
N LYS A 183 8.85 19.86 17.90
CA LYS A 183 9.11 18.76 18.84
C LYS A 183 7.83 18.19 19.48
N ALA A 184 6.65 18.62 19.06
CA ALA A 184 5.41 18.03 19.57
C ALA A 184 5.34 16.56 19.15
N LYS A 185 5.18 15.67 20.14
CA LYS A 185 4.96 14.24 19.94
C LYS A 185 3.44 14.02 19.99
N GLY A 186 2.90 13.37 18.95
CA GLY A 186 1.52 12.88 18.93
C GLY A 186 1.35 11.75 19.94
#